data_AF-A0AAX0VAM6-F1
#
_entry.id   AF-A0AAX0VAM6-F1
#
_cell.length_a   1.000
_cell.length_b   1.000
_cell.length_c   1.000
_cell.angle_alpha   90.00
_cell.angle_beta   90.00
_cell.angle_gamma   90.00
#
_symmetry.space_group_name_H-M   'P 1'
#
loop_
_entity.id
_entity.type
_entity.pdbx_description
1 polymer ?
#
loop_
_entity_poly.entity_id
_entity_poly.type
_entity_poly.pdbx_seq_one_letter_code
_entity_poly.pdbx_strand_id
1 'polypeptide(L)'
;MENMGKDLTDYMNRQRLNQRFNKLVEEALQDPDVQAFIQANQAALSQETVARSAAKIYEYVNEKKKILNGETTLAPGYAPKLVLSNHFIDVSYEPTADLVQKRAQAELKARVKSINMPKDIVEASLAQYDASERQVPLIEALKFVEAYRQAPTDFHQGLYLSGQFGVGKTYLLGATANELALQGFETTLIHFPTFAVEMKNAIGQNNVLEKVNQIKKAPILMIDDIGADALSAWVRDEVLGIILQYRMQEQLATFFSSNFTMNELEKHLTTSQRGDEEPVKAGRIMQRVRYLAREVEVSGQNRRLQSN
;
A
#
# COMPACT_ATOMS: atom_id res chain seq x y z
N MET A 1 -47.60 15.76 -38.05
CA MET A 1 -46.50 15.75 -37.07
C MET A 1 -45.44 16.68 -37.59
N GLU A 2 -45.36 17.89 -37.04
CA GLU A 2 -44.25 18.80 -37.36
C GLU A 2 -42.93 18.13 -37.03
N ASN A 3 -41.98 18.26 -37.95
CA ASN A 3 -40.71 17.58 -37.89
C ASN A 3 -39.84 18.32 -36.87
N MET A 4 -39.90 17.90 -35.60
CA MET A 4 -39.17 18.53 -34.49
C MET A 4 -37.66 18.71 -34.78
N GLY A 5 -37.09 17.90 -35.66
CA GLY A 5 -35.70 18.08 -36.11
C GLY A 5 -35.48 19.35 -36.94
N LYS A 6 -36.44 19.73 -37.80
CA LYS A 6 -36.38 20.97 -38.58
C LYS A 6 -36.53 22.21 -37.68
N ASP A 7 -37.48 22.18 -36.76
CA ASP A 7 -37.72 23.32 -35.85
C ASP A 7 -36.52 23.56 -34.92
N LEU A 8 -35.88 22.48 -34.45
CA LEU A 8 -34.64 22.59 -33.66
C LEU A 8 -33.49 23.16 -34.49
N THR A 9 -33.36 22.72 -35.75
CA THR A 9 -32.32 23.21 -36.67
C THR A 9 -32.50 24.69 -36.99
N ASP A 10 -33.74 25.12 -37.25
CA ASP A 10 -34.08 26.52 -37.52
C ASP A 10 -33.88 27.41 -36.29
N TYR A 11 -34.19 26.91 -35.09
CA TYR A 11 -33.92 27.60 -33.83
C TYR A 11 -32.41 27.78 -33.58
N MET A 12 -31.60 26.72 -33.79
CA MET A 12 -30.14 26.77 -33.66
C MET A 12 -29.48 27.69 -34.71
N ASN A 13 -30.01 27.72 -35.94
CA ASN A 13 -29.57 28.62 -37.01
C ASN A 13 -29.88 30.09 -36.68
N ARG A 14 -31.06 30.40 -36.13
CA ARG A 14 -31.45 31.76 -35.71
C ARG A 14 -30.53 32.33 -34.62
N GLN A 15 -30.03 31.49 -33.71
CA GLN A 15 -29.06 31.90 -32.69
C GLN A 15 -27.59 31.90 -33.15
N ARG A 16 -27.31 31.65 -34.44
CA ARG A 16 -25.96 31.45 -35.02
C ARG A 16 -25.14 30.35 -34.32
N LEU A 17 -25.79 29.43 -33.60
CA LEU A 17 -25.10 28.38 -32.84
C LEU A 17 -24.41 27.38 -33.77
N ASN A 18 -25.04 27.05 -34.91
CA ASN A 18 -24.45 26.15 -35.92
C ASN A 18 -23.19 26.72 -36.56
N GLN A 19 -23.15 28.03 -36.86
CA GLN A 19 -21.95 28.68 -37.41
C GLN A 19 -20.79 28.69 -36.41
N ARG A 20 -21.08 28.94 -35.13
CA ARG A 20 -20.06 28.89 -34.06
C ARG A 20 -19.53 27.47 -33.84
N PHE A 21 -20.42 26.49 -33.79
CA PHE A 21 -20.05 25.08 -33.64
C PHE A 21 -19.19 24.59 -34.82
N ASN A 22 -19.59 24.89 -36.06
CA ASN A 22 -18.82 24.51 -37.25
C ASN A 22 -17.40 25.11 -37.23
N LYS A 23 -17.26 26.38 -36.83
CA LYS A 23 -15.94 27.02 -36.70
C LYS A 23 -15.07 26.32 -35.64
N LEU A 24 -15.64 25.97 -34.50
CA LEU A 24 -14.92 25.26 -33.43
C LEU A 24 -14.47 23.85 -33.87
N VAL A 25 -15.29 23.16 -34.67
CA VAL A 25 -14.96 21.86 -35.26
C VAL A 25 -13.85 22.00 -36.31
N GLU A 26 -13.91 23.01 -37.18
CA GLU A 26 -12.85 23.30 -38.15
C GLU A 26 -11.51 23.55 -37.44
N GLU A 27 -11.51 24.33 -36.36
CA GLU A 27 -10.32 24.53 -35.52
C GLU A 27 -9.83 23.23 -34.87
N ALA A 28 -10.73 22.34 -34.43
CA ALA A 28 -10.37 21.04 -33.87
C ALA A 28 -9.78 20.07 -34.91
N LEU A 29 -10.25 20.13 -36.17
CA LEU A 29 -9.69 19.34 -37.29
C LEU A 29 -8.28 19.76 -37.69
N GLN A 30 -7.83 20.95 -37.27
CA GLN A 30 -6.46 21.42 -37.46
C GLN A 30 -5.50 20.93 -36.36
N ASP A 31 -5.98 20.24 -35.33
CA ASP A 31 -5.10 19.69 -34.29
C ASP A 31 -4.20 18.58 -34.89
N PRO A 32 -2.87 18.62 -34.63
CA PRO A 32 -1.93 17.65 -35.19
C PRO A 32 -2.27 16.19 -34.87
N ASP A 33 -2.79 15.90 -33.68
CA ASP A 33 -3.10 14.54 -33.25
C ASP A 33 -4.35 14.00 -33.96
N VAL A 34 -5.33 14.89 -34.19
CA VAL A 34 -6.53 14.59 -34.99
C VAL A 34 -6.14 14.28 -36.44
N GLN A 35 -5.28 15.11 -37.05
CA GLN A 35 -4.82 14.90 -38.42
C GLN A 35 -4.02 13.60 -38.55
N ALA A 36 -3.10 13.33 -37.63
CA ALA A 36 -2.35 12.09 -37.58
C ALA A 36 -3.26 10.86 -37.42
N PHE A 37 -4.29 10.94 -36.56
CA PHE A 37 -5.25 9.86 -36.38
C PHE A 37 -6.08 9.61 -37.65
N ILE A 38 -6.55 10.66 -38.31
CA ILE A 38 -7.29 10.54 -39.57
C ILE A 38 -6.39 9.95 -40.66
N GLN A 39 -5.14 10.40 -40.77
CA GLN A 39 -4.16 9.87 -41.73
C GLN A 39 -3.89 8.38 -41.51
N ALA A 40 -3.71 7.96 -40.26
CA ALA A 40 -3.50 6.56 -39.91
C ALA A 40 -4.71 5.65 -40.21
N ASN A 41 -5.93 6.23 -40.26
CA ASN A 41 -7.18 5.48 -40.43
C ASN A 41 -7.91 5.81 -41.75
N GLN A 42 -7.21 6.32 -42.77
CA GLN A 42 -7.81 6.73 -44.05
C GLN A 42 -8.56 5.60 -44.79
N ALA A 43 -8.15 4.35 -44.61
CA ALA A 43 -8.81 3.20 -45.24
C ALA A 43 -10.21 2.93 -44.65
N ALA A 44 -10.47 3.37 -43.41
CA ALA A 44 -11.73 3.13 -42.70
C ALA A 44 -12.59 4.40 -42.54
N LEU A 45 -12.02 5.59 -42.75
CA LEU A 45 -12.67 6.88 -42.54
C LEU A 45 -12.90 7.61 -43.86
N SER A 46 -14.16 7.86 -44.18
CA SER A 46 -14.59 8.80 -45.24
C SER A 46 -14.74 10.23 -44.70
N GLN A 47 -14.77 11.23 -45.59
CA GLN A 47 -15.06 12.62 -45.21
C GLN A 47 -16.42 12.76 -44.51
N GLU A 48 -17.42 11.98 -44.93
CA GLU A 48 -18.76 12.00 -44.32
C GLU A 48 -18.74 11.43 -42.89
N THR A 49 -18.01 10.35 -42.65
CA THR A 49 -17.85 9.77 -41.31
C THR A 49 -17.06 10.69 -40.36
N VAL A 50 -16.06 11.41 -40.86
CA VAL A 50 -15.33 12.42 -40.07
C VAL A 50 -16.26 13.57 -39.69
N ALA A 51 -17.07 14.06 -40.63
CA ALA A 51 -18.06 15.11 -40.36
C ALA A 51 -19.12 14.66 -39.33
N ARG A 52 -19.56 13.40 -39.40
CA ARG A 52 -20.48 12.82 -38.40
C ARG A 52 -19.84 12.66 -37.02
N SER A 53 -18.52 12.50 -36.95
CA SER A 53 -17.74 12.45 -35.71
C SER A 53 -17.27 13.82 -35.20
N ALA A 54 -17.69 14.93 -35.82
CA ALA A 54 -17.27 16.30 -35.47
C ALA A 54 -17.37 16.62 -33.98
N ALA A 55 -18.46 16.21 -33.32
CA ALA A 55 -18.67 16.43 -31.89
C ALA A 55 -17.59 15.74 -31.03
N LYS A 56 -17.19 14.52 -31.40
CA LYS A 56 -16.17 13.72 -30.70
C LYS A 56 -14.76 14.25 -30.93
N ILE A 57 -14.49 14.72 -32.15
CA ILE A 57 -13.22 15.39 -32.46
C ILE A 57 -13.08 16.68 -31.64
N TYR A 58 -14.15 17.49 -31.57
CA TYR A 58 -14.17 18.69 -30.74
C TYR A 58 -14.00 18.36 -29.25
N GLU A 59 -14.69 17.33 -28.74
CA GLU A 59 -14.56 16.82 -27.37
C GLU A 59 -13.09 16.51 -27.04
N TYR A 60 -12.40 15.74 -27.90
CA TYR A 60 -10.99 15.38 -27.73
C TYR A 60 -10.08 16.62 -27.62
N VAL A 61 -10.17 17.55 -28.57
CA VAL A 61 -9.29 18.74 -28.59
C VAL A 61 -9.57 19.66 -27.42
N ASN A 62 -10.85 19.83 -27.04
CA ASN A 62 -11.23 20.66 -25.91
C ASN A 62 -10.71 20.08 -24.59
N GLU A 63 -10.87 18.77 -24.37
CA GLU A 63 -10.37 18.10 -23.17
C GLU A 63 -8.83 18.09 -23.11
N LYS A 64 -8.15 17.90 -24.26
CA LYS A 64 -6.68 18.04 -24.36
C LYS A 64 -6.21 19.44 -23.97
N LYS A 65 -6.88 20.50 -24.44
CA LYS A 65 -6.59 21.90 -24.09
C LYS A 65 -6.81 22.17 -22.60
N LYS A 66 -7.90 21.66 -22.01
CA LYS A 66 -8.17 21.79 -20.57
C LYS A 66 -7.06 21.15 -19.73
N ILE A 67 -6.59 19.95 -20.11
CA ILE A 67 -5.47 19.28 -19.41
C ILE A 67 -4.19 20.15 -19.48
N LEU A 68 -3.86 20.69 -20.64
CA LEU A 68 -2.68 21.56 -20.82
C LEU A 68 -2.77 22.86 -20.01
N ASN A 69 -3.97 23.42 -19.87
CA ASN A 69 -4.21 24.62 -19.10
C ASN A 69 -4.37 24.37 -17.58
N GLY A 70 -4.38 23.11 -17.13
CA GLY A 70 -4.63 22.75 -15.73
C GLY A 70 -6.09 22.98 -15.29
N GLU A 71 -7.04 23.01 -16.23
CA GLU A 71 -8.46 23.18 -15.97
C GLU A 71 -9.13 21.85 -15.58
N THR A 72 -10.32 21.93 -14.96
CA THR A 72 -11.09 20.73 -14.62
C THR A 72 -11.63 20.06 -15.88
N THR A 73 -11.24 18.81 -16.10
CA THR A 73 -11.67 17.98 -17.23
C THR A 73 -12.96 17.22 -16.91
N LEU A 74 -13.59 16.64 -17.94
CA LEU A 74 -14.74 15.75 -17.81
C LEU A 74 -14.44 14.51 -16.95
N ALA A 75 -13.20 14.02 -17.02
CA ALA A 75 -12.70 12.88 -16.23
C ALA A 75 -11.34 13.25 -15.60
N PRO A 76 -11.32 13.76 -14.35
CA PRO A 76 -10.08 14.13 -13.67
C PRO A 76 -9.11 12.94 -13.56
N GLY A 77 -7.87 13.13 -14.03
CA GLY A 77 -6.83 12.10 -14.03
C GLY A 77 -6.88 11.12 -15.21
N TYR A 78 -7.77 11.34 -16.18
CA TYR A 78 -7.81 10.57 -17.43
C TYR A 78 -7.47 11.48 -18.62
N ALA A 79 -6.75 10.93 -19.59
CA ALA A 79 -6.45 11.61 -20.85
C ALA A 79 -7.41 11.11 -21.96
N PRO A 80 -7.96 12.01 -22.79
CA PRO A 80 -8.76 11.63 -23.92
C PRO A 80 -7.86 11.02 -25.01
N LYS A 81 -8.36 9.98 -25.69
CA LYS A 81 -7.67 9.31 -26.79
C LYS A 81 -8.67 8.97 -27.89
N LEU A 82 -8.34 9.36 -29.11
CA LEU A 82 -9.14 9.03 -30.28
C LEU A 82 -9.08 7.52 -30.55
N VAL A 83 -10.25 6.93 -30.75
CA VAL A 83 -10.41 5.52 -31.08
C VAL A 83 -11.39 5.36 -32.24
N LEU A 84 -11.21 4.29 -33.00
CA LEU A 84 -12.14 3.92 -34.07
C LEU A 84 -13.19 2.98 -33.49
N SER A 85 -14.46 3.41 -33.48
CA SER A 85 -15.59 2.58 -33.05
C SER A 85 -16.63 2.55 -34.15
N ASN A 86 -16.91 1.37 -34.71
CA ASN A 86 -17.90 1.18 -35.78
C ASN A 86 -17.74 2.15 -36.97
N HIS A 87 -16.50 2.40 -37.42
CA HIS A 87 -16.15 3.31 -38.53
C HIS A 87 -16.38 4.81 -38.22
N PHE A 88 -16.62 5.15 -36.96
CA PHE A 88 -16.65 6.53 -36.46
C PHE A 88 -15.45 6.79 -35.56
N ILE A 89 -15.03 8.06 -35.50
CA ILE A 89 -14.09 8.54 -34.50
C ILE A 89 -14.86 8.76 -33.20
N ASP A 90 -14.37 8.16 -32.13
CA ASP A 90 -14.88 8.31 -30.76
C ASP A 90 -13.73 8.67 -29.81
N VAL A 91 -14.08 9.05 -28.58
CA VAL A 91 -13.13 9.41 -27.53
C VAL A 91 -13.21 8.37 -26.42
N SER A 92 -12.09 7.71 -26.16
CA SER A 92 -11.89 6.89 -24.97
C SER A 92 -11.06 7.65 -23.94
N TYR A 93 -11.27 7.36 -22.66
CA TYR A 93 -10.51 7.95 -21.57
C TYR A 93 -9.58 6.92 -20.96
N GLU A 94 -8.27 7.11 -21.14
CA GLU A 94 -7.24 6.26 -20.55
C GLU A 94 -6.68 6.94 -19.30
N PRO A 95 -6.39 6.20 -18.20
CA PRO A 95 -5.75 6.77 -17.03
C PRO A 95 -4.43 7.45 -17.42
N THR A 96 -4.17 8.65 -16.91
CA THR A 96 -2.87 9.29 -17.12
C THR A 96 -1.77 8.52 -16.41
N ALA A 97 -0.53 8.63 -16.89
CA ALA A 97 0.62 8.04 -16.21
C ALA A 97 0.70 8.48 -14.73
N ASP A 98 0.40 9.75 -14.43
CA ASP A 98 0.32 10.27 -13.06
C ASP A 98 -0.77 9.57 -12.22
N LEU A 99 -1.97 9.36 -12.78
CA LEU A 99 -3.04 8.64 -12.07
C LEU A 99 -2.69 7.18 -11.82
N VAL A 100 -2.07 6.50 -12.80
CA VAL A 100 -1.59 5.12 -12.65
C VAL A 100 -0.54 5.04 -11.54
N GLN A 101 0.43 5.96 -11.54
CA GLN A 101 1.48 6.01 -10.52
C GLN A 101 0.90 6.30 -9.13
N LYS A 102 -0.02 7.27 -9.01
CA LYS A 102 -0.71 7.58 -7.75
C LYS A 102 -1.53 6.40 -7.23
N ARG A 103 -2.24 5.69 -8.11
CA ARG A 103 -2.98 4.47 -7.73
C ARG A 103 -2.05 3.37 -7.26
N ALA A 104 -0.97 3.10 -8.01
CA ALA A 104 0.03 2.11 -7.62
C ALA A 104 0.64 2.45 -6.24
N GLN A 105 0.99 3.71 -6.00
CA GLN A 105 1.50 4.15 -4.70
C GLN A 105 0.44 4.02 -3.59
N ALA A 106 -0.81 4.37 -3.85
CA ALA A 106 -1.89 4.24 -2.88
C ALA A 106 -2.16 2.77 -2.53
N GLU A 107 -2.14 1.87 -3.51
CA GLU A 107 -2.28 0.43 -3.31
C GLU A 107 -1.12 -0.15 -2.48
N LEU A 108 0.11 0.25 -2.77
CA LEU A 108 1.27 -0.14 -1.96
C LEU A 108 1.13 0.32 -0.51
N LYS A 109 0.72 1.58 -0.29
CA LYS A 109 0.44 2.11 1.06
C LYS A 109 -0.69 1.37 1.76
N ALA A 110 -1.72 0.92 1.03
CA ALA A 110 -2.83 0.17 1.59
C ALA A 110 -2.45 -1.27 2.01
N ARG A 111 -1.44 -1.87 1.36
CA ARG A 111 -0.90 -3.20 1.71
C ARG A 111 -0.08 -3.20 2.99
N VAL A 112 0.45 -2.05 3.42
CA VAL A 112 1.23 -1.90 4.65
C VAL A 112 0.35 -1.27 5.71
N LYS A 113 -0.25 -2.10 6.56
CA LYS A 113 -1.10 -1.66 7.67
C LYS A 113 -0.20 -1.37 8.87
N SER A 114 -0.04 -0.10 9.23
CA SER A 114 0.71 0.29 10.42
C SER A 114 -0.24 0.66 11.56
N ILE A 115 -0.02 0.05 12.73
CA ILE A 115 -0.74 0.36 13.96
C ILE A 115 0.26 0.97 14.92
N ASN A 116 0.10 2.29 15.15
CA ASN A 116 0.88 3.07 16.11
C ASN A 116 2.38 3.17 15.80
N MET A 117 2.75 3.11 14.51
CA MET A 117 4.13 3.27 14.06
C MET A 117 4.38 4.70 13.53
N PRO A 118 5.56 5.29 13.78
CA PRO A 118 6.02 6.50 13.12
C PRO A 118 6.06 6.36 11.59
N LYS A 119 5.78 7.47 10.86
CA LYS A 119 5.74 7.50 9.39
C LYS A 119 7.07 7.08 8.75
N ASP A 120 8.19 7.45 9.36
CA ASP A 120 9.53 7.17 8.83
C ASP A 120 9.83 5.66 8.73
N ILE A 121 9.19 4.84 9.57
CA ILE A 121 9.33 3.38 9.52
C ILE A 121 8.44 2.78 8.43
N VAL A 122 7.31 3.43 8.13
CA VAL A 122 6.40 3.04 7.05
C VAL A 122 7.03 3.32 5.67
N GLU A 123 7.97 4.25 5.57
CA GLU A 123 8.67 4.58 4.31
C GLU A 123 10.05 3.93 4.18
N ALA A 124 10.41 3.02 5.09
CA ALA A 124 11.72 2.35 5.11
C ALA A 124 11.96 1.50 3.84
N SER A 125 13.22 1.40 3.38
CA SER A 125 13.58 0.66 2.17
C SER A 125 14.80 -0.23 2.41
N LEU A 126 14.77 -1.48 1.92
CA LEU A 126 15.92 -2.37 2.01
C LEU A 126 17.10 -1.86 1.16
N ALA A 127 16.83 -1.13 0.07
CA ALA A 127 17.87 -0.55 -0.79
C ALA A 127 18.66 0.58 -0.09
N GLN A 128 18.03 1.27 0.86
CA GLN A 128 18.65 2.33 1.66
C GLN A 128 19.20 1.79 3.00
N TYR A 129 19.03 0.49 3.27
CA TYR A 129 19.52 -0.12 4.49
C TYR A 129 21.04 -0.27 4.43
N ASP A 130 21.72 0.34 5.38
CA ASP A 130 23.18 0.25 5.45
C ASP A 130 23.61 -1.11 5.98
N ALA A 131 24.22 -1.88 5.09
CA ALA A 131 24.67 -3.24 5.32
C ALA A 131 26.06 -3.33 5.96
N SER A 132 26.82 -2.24 6.10
CA SER A 132 28.24 -2.25 6.51
C SER A 132 28.54 -3.13 7.74
N GLU A 133 27.72 -3.02 8.78
CA GLU A 133 27.83 -3.82 10.02
C GLU A 133 26.64 -4.81 10.18
N ARG A 134 25.77 -4.92 9.17
CA ARG A 134 24.44 -5.56 9.29
C ARG A 134 24.09 -6.49 8.13
N GLN A 135 25.12 -7.05 7.50
CA GLN A 135 24.96 -7.93 6.34
C GLN A 135 24.10 -9.15 6.68
N VAL A 136 24.34 -9.79 7.83
CA VAL A 136 23.62 -11.00 8.23
C VAL A 136 22.11 -10.74 8.38
N PRO A 137 21.65 -9.78 9.21
CA PRO A 137 20.23 -9.42 9.27
C PRO A 137 19.60 -9.10 7.91
N LEU A 138 20.29 -8.33 7.08
CA LEU A 138 19.80 -7.96 5.75
C LEU A 138 19.65 -9.20 4.83
N ILE A 139 20.66 -10.07 4.78
CA ILE A 139 20.64 -11.29 3.99
C ILE A 139 19.50 -12.20 4.45
N GLU A 140 19.29 -12.34 5.76
CA GLU A 140 18.22 -13.18 6.28
C GLU A 140 16.82 -12.61 6.00
N ALA A 141 16.67 -11.29 5.99
CA ALA A 141 15.44 -10.64 5.54
C ALA A 141 15.18 -10.87 4.04
N LEU A 142 16.19 -10.66 3.20
CA LEU A 142 16.08 -10.90 1.74
C LEU A 142 15.77 -12.37 1.42
N LYS A 143 16.41 -13.31 2.11
CA LYS A 143 16.11 -14.75 1.98
C LYS A 143 14.66 -15.05 2.33
N PHE A 144 14.13 -14.46 3.39
CA PHE A 144 12.72 -14.62 3.74
C PHE A 144 11.82 -14.10 2.62
N VAL A 145 12.07 -12.87 2.13
CA VAL A 145 11.25 -12.26 1.08
C VAL A 145 11.20 -13.15 -0.15
N GLU A 146 12.34 -13.66 -0.59
CA GLU A 146 12.42 -14.53 -1.77
C GLU A 146 11.72 -15.87 -1.54
N ALA A 147 11.94 -16.51 -0.39
CA ALA A 147 11.28 -17.78 -0.06
C ALA A 147 9.75 -17.63 0.03
N TYR A 148 9.27 -16.57 0.67
CA TYR A 148 7.85 -16.28 0.80
C TYR A 148 7.21 -15.98 -0.56
N ARG A 149 7.92 -15.27 -1.43
CA ARG A 149 7.46 -14.98 -2.81
C ARG A 149 7.31 -16.26 -3.63
N GLN A 150 8.25 -17.20 -3.50
CA GLN A 150 8.24 -18.45 -4.28
C GLN A 150 7.13 -19.41 -3.82
N ALA A 151 6.86 -19.47 -2.52
CA ALA A 151 5.88 -20.38 -1.93
C ALA A 151 5.04 -19.70 -0.83
N PRO A 152 4.12 -18.77 -1.18
CA PRO A 152 3.42 -17.94 -0.18
C PRO A 152 2.44 -18.71 0.72
N THR A 153 2.10 -19.96 0.36
CA THR A 153 1.23 -20.84 1.16
C THR A 153 1.98 -21.69 2.16
N ASP A 154 3.30 -21.80 2.01
CA ASP A 154 4.12 -22.62 2.89
C ASP A 154 4.39 -21.87 4.21
N PHE A 155 4.70 -22.63 5.26
CA PHE A 155 5.13 -22.02 6.51
C PHE A 155 6.54 -21.45 6.37
N HIS A 156 6.66 -20.13 6.56
CA HIS A 156 7.94 -19.44 6.63
C HIS A 156 8.17 -18.90 8.03
N GLN A 157 9.23 -19.37 8.70
CA GLN A 157 9.66 -18.77 9.96
C GLN A 157 10.13 -17.34 9.71
N GLY A 158 9.55 -16.38 10.43
CA GLY A 158 9.97 -14.98 10.38
C GLY A 158 11.28 -14.75 11.14
N LEU A 159 11.61 -13.49 11.37
CA LEU A 159 12.81 -13.09 12.08
C LEU A 159 12.47 -12.46 13.42
N TYR A 160 13.23 -12.83 14.44
CA TYR A 160 13.31 -12.15 15.72
C TYR A 160 14.61 -11.36 15.74
N LEU A 161 14.50 -10.05 15.55
CA LEU A 161 15.64 -9.14 15.50
C LEU A 161 15.98 -8.69 16.92
N SER A 162 17.09 -9.18 17.49
CA SER A 162 17.60 -8.77 18.80
C SER A 162 18.80 -7.83 18.65
N GLY A 163 19.03 -6.94 19.62
CA GLY A 163 20.19 -6.05 19.61
C GLY A 163 19.96 -4.75 20.36
N GLN A 164 20.99 -3.90 20.46
CA GLN A 164 20.94 -2.67 21.24
C GLN A 164 20.01 -1.59 20.65
N PHE A 165 19.76 -0.52 21.40
CA PHE A 165 18.96 0.61 20.94
C PHE A 165 19.59 1.31 19.72
N GLY A 166 18.78 1.66 18.73
CA GLY A 166 19.21 2.48 17.60
C GLY A 166 20.10 1.77 16.57
N VAL A 167 20.28 0.45 16.67
CA VAL A 167 21.01 -0.37 15.69
C VAL A 167 20.22 -0.69 14.42
N GLY A 168 18.98 -0.18 14.28
CA GLY A 168 18.20 -0.28 13.04
C GLY A 168 17.27 -1.49 12.91
N LYS A 169 16.92 -2.18 14.02
CA LYS A 169 15.99 -3.32 14.02
C LYS A 169 14.61 -2.97 13.45
N THR A 170 13.98 -1.93 14.00
CA THR A 170 12.66 -1.44 13.57
C THR A 170 12.66 -0.99 12.11
N TYR A 171 13.75 -0.34 11.66
CA TYR A 171 13.88 0.06 10.27
C TYR A 171 13.97 -1.16 9.34
N LEU A 172 14.76 -2.19 9.69
CA LEU A 172 14.86 -3.41 8.91
C LEU A 172 13.52 -4.14 8.82
N LEU A 173 12.77 -4.17 9.92
CA LEU A 173 11.42 -4.74 9.99
C LEU A 173 10.46 -3.97 9.06
N GLY A 174 10.44 -2.63 9.13
CA GLY A 174 9.69 -1.75 8.20
C GLY A 174 10.06 -1.97 6.72
N ALA A 175 11.36 -1.98 6.44
CA ALA A 175 11.89 -2.17 5.10
C ALA A 175 11.51 -3.55 4.51
N THR A 176 11.56 -4.60 5.33
CA THR A 176 11.12 -5.94 4.93
C THR A 176 9.63 -5.96 4.62
N ALA A 177 8.82 -5.26 5.41
CA ALA A 177 7.37 -5.17 5.19
C ALA A 177 7.04 -4.48 3.86
N ASN A 178 7.75 -3.39 3.57
CA ASN A 178 7.59 -2.64 2.33
C ASN A 178 8.02 -3.46 1.11
N GLU A 179 9.12 -4.22 1.22
CA GLU A 179 9.53 -5.12 0.14
C GLU A 179 8.45 -6.19 -0.13
N LEU A 180 7.88 -6.81 0.90
CA LEU A 180 6.79 -7.76 0.75
C LEU A 180 5.54 -7.12 0.11
N ALA A 181 5.23 -5.87 0.46
CA ALA A 181 4.13 -5.11 -0.13
C ALA A 181 4.35 -4.78 -1.62
N LEU A 182 5.59 -4.46 -2.00
CA LEU A 182 6.00 -4.31 -3.40
C LEU A 182 5.79 -5.61 -4.19
N GLN A 183 6.01 -6.77 -3.56
CA GLN A 183 5.74 -8.08 -4.16
C GLN A 183 4.27 -8.50 -4.16
N GLY A 184 3.33 -7.68 -3.64
CA GLY A 184 1.90 -8.00 -3.66
C GLY A 184 1.28 -8.40 -2.33
N PHE A 185 2.07 -8.55 -1.26
CA PHE A 185 1.61 -9.14 -0.01
C PHE A 185 1.17 -8.10 1.01
N GLU A 186 0.11 -8.41 1.75
CA GLU A 186 -0.31 -7.56 2.87
C GLU A 186 0.55 -7.82 4.11
N THR A 187 1.04 -6.73 4.70
CA THR A 187 1.83 -6.75 5.94
C THR A 187 1.16 -5.88 6.99
N THR A 188 1.26 -6.29 8.26
CA THR A 188 0.78 -5.51 9.39
C THR A 188 1.93 -5.28 10.37
N LEU A 189 2.25 -4.02 10.64
CA LEU A 189 3.25 -3.62 11.62
C LEU A 189 2.58 -3.06 12.85
N ILE A 190 2.99 -3.52 14.03
CA ILE A 190 2.47 -3.03 15.30
C ILE A 190 3.62 -2.55 16.19
N HIS A 191 3.49 -1.35 16.77
CA HIS A 191 4.32 -0.95 17.88
C HIS A 191 3.77 -1.57 19.16
N PHE A 192 4.43 -2.62 19.67
CA PHE A 192 3.87 -3.46 20.72
C PHE A 192 3.58 -2.71 22.04
N PRO A 193 4.45 -1.81 22.54
CA PRO A 193 4.18 -1.05 23.76
C PRO A 193 2.89 -0.21 23.68
N THR A 194 2.70 0.54 22.58
CA THR A 194 1.48 1.35 22.40
C THR A 194 0.25 0.46 22.23
N PHE A 195 0.38 -0.64 21.47
CA PHE A 195 -0.70 -1.61 21.31
C PHE A 195 -1.13 -2.22 22.66
N ALA A 196 -0.19 -2.55 23.55
CA ALA A 196 -0.49 -3.07 24.88
C ALA A 196 -1.29 -2.08 25.74
N VAL A 197 -0.98 -0.78 25.67
CA VAL A 197 -1.72 0.28 26.36
C VAL A 197 -3.14 0.39 25.79
N GLU A 198 -3.30 0.36 24.47
CA GLU A 198 -4.62 0.39 23.83
C GLU A 198 -5.49 -0.81 24.22
N MET A 199 -4.91 -2.01 24.27
CA MET A 199 -5.66 -3.21 24.66
C MET A 199 -6.18 -3.10 26.09
N LYS A 200 -5.41 -2.52 27.01
CA LYS A 200 -5.87 -2.26 28.38
C LYS A 200 -7.06 -1.29 28.41
N ASN A 201 -6.99 -0.20 27.64
CA ASN A 201 -8.06 0.79 27.56
C ASN A 201 -9.33 0.23 26.90
N ALA A 202 -9.16 -0.67 25.92
CA ALA A 202 -10.24 -1.33 25.21
C ALA A 202 -11.07 -2.30 26.06
N ILE A 203 -10.55 -2.76 27.22
CA ILE A 203 -11.28 -3.66 28.14
C ILE A 203 -12.61 -3.02 28.56
N GLY A 204 -12.61 -1.73 28.90
CA GLY A 204 -13.81 -1.00 29.30
C GLY A 204 -14.83 -0.78 28.17
N GLN A 205 -14.43 -0.98 26.91
CA GLN A 205 -15.24 -0.74 25.71
C GLN A 205 -15.70 -2.02 25.01
N ASN A 206 -15.40 -3.21 25.56
CA ASN A 206 -15.73 -4.52 24.99
C ASN A 206 -15.24 -4.77 23.54
N ASN A 207 -14.23 -4.04 23.04
CA ASN A 207 -13.73 -4.18 21.66
C ASN A 207 -12.41 -4.98 21.53
N VAL A 208 -11.81 -5.43 22.65
CA VAL A 208 -10.50 -6.09 22.67
C VAL A 208 -10.45 -7.27 21.69
N LEU A 209 -11.47 -8.12 21.72
CA LEU A 209 -11.51 -9.34 20.91
C LEU A 209 -11.51 -9.04 19.41
N GLU A 210 -12.20 -7.98 18.98
CA GLU A 210 -12.24 -7.57 17.58
C GLU A 210 -10.87 -7.12 17.09
N LYS A 211 -10.18 -6.26 17.85
CA LYS A 211 -8.83 -5.79 17.53
C LYS A 211 -7.83 -6.94 17.51
N VAL A 212 -7.88 -7.85 18.49
CA VAL A 212 -7.04 -9.06 18.53
C VAL A 212 -7.34 -9.96 17.32
N ASN A 213 -8.60 -10.12 16.94
CA ASN A 213 -9.00 -10.93 15.78
C ASN A 213 -8.47 -10.36 14.47
N GLN A 214 -8.46 -9.04 14.31
CA GLN A 214 -7.90 -8.38 13.14
C GLN A 214 -6.40 -8.64 13.02
N ILE A 215 -5.65 -8.49 14.13
CA ILE A 215 -4.19 -8.64 14.14
C ILE A 215 -3.77 -10.09 13.97
N LYS A 216 -4.39 -11.03 14.68
CA LYS A 216 -3.97 -12.44 14.62
C LYS A 216 -4.13 -13.06 13.22
N LYS A 217 -5.09 -12.56 12.43
CA LYS A 217 -5.39 -13.01 11.06
C LYS A 217 -4.59 -12.30 9.97
N ALA A 218 -3.76 -11.31 10.30
CA ALA A 218 -2.92 -10.64 9.31
C ALA A 218 -2.02 -11.67 8.58
N PRO A 219 -1.90 -11.66 7.24
CA PRO A 219 -1.07 -12.64 6.54
C PRO A 219 0.37 -12.63 7.04
N ILE A 220 0.99 -11.46 7.07
CA ILE A 220 2.32 -11.22 7.66
C ILE A 220 2.17 -10.20 8.78
N LEU A 221 2.59 -10.59 10.00
CA LEU A 221 2.55 -9.72 11.18
C LEU A 221 3.96 -9.40 11.65
N MET A 222 4.23 -8.14 11.94
CA MET A 222 5.50 -7.69 12.47
C MET A 222 5.28 -6.93 13.77
N ILE A 223 5.86 -7.44 14.85
CA ILE A 223 5.70 -6.94 16.21
C ILE A 223 6.98 -6.21 16.62
N ASP A 224 6.91 -4.88 16.66
CA ASP A 224 8.05 -4.04 16.99
C ASP A 224 8.18 -3.79 18.50
N ASP A 225 9.42 -3.77 18.98
CA ASP A 225 9.84 -3.47 20.36
C ASP A 225 9.13 -4.32 21.44
N ILE A 226 9.09 -5.64 21.23
CA ILE A 226 8.61 -6.56 22.27
C ILE A 226 9.54 -6.55 23.48
N GLY A 227 8.97 -6.39 24.68
CA GLY A 227 9.70 -6.35 25.94
C GLY A 227 10.23 -4.96 26.34
N ALA A 228 9.95 -3.88 25.60
CA ALA A 228 10.37 -2.54 26.00
C ALA A 228 9.73 -2.04 27.31
N ASP A 229 8.57 -2.57 27.70
CA ASP A 229 7.86 -2.26 28.95
C ASP A 229 7.50 -3.55 29.71
N ALA A 230 7.38 -3.44 31.05
CA ALA A 230 6.85 -4.52 31.87
C ALA A 230 5.42 -4.87 31.42
N LEU A 231 5.25 -5.99 30.73
CA LEU A 231 3.94 -6.45 30.32
C LEU A 231 3.12 -6.83 31.55
N SER A 232 1.89 -6.33 31.65
CA SER A 232 0.94 -6.91 32.60
C SER A 232 0.68 -8.36 32.21
N ALA A 233 0.53 -9.25 33.20
CA ALA A 233 0.21 -10.66 32.96
C ALA A 233 -0.98 -10.85 31.99
N TRP A 234 -2.00 -9.98 32.07
CA TRP A 234 -3.14 -9.99 31.15
C TRP A 234 -2.75 -9.75 29.68
N VAL A 235 -1.97 -8.71 29.36
CA VAL A 235 -1.50 -8.47 27.98
C VAL A 235 -0.63 -9.63 27.48
N ARG A 236 0.23 -10.17 28.34
CA ARG A 236 1.08 -11.32 27.99
C ARG A 236 0.23 -12.54 27.62
N ASP A 237 -0.73 -12.89 28.46
CA ASP A 237 -1.46 -14.16 28.35
C ASP A 237 -2.67 -14.07 27.40
N GLU A 238 -3.51 -13.04 27.56
CA GLU A 238 -4.81 -12.88 26.88
C GLU A 238 -4.73 -12.11 25.56
N VAL A 239 -3.66 -11.35 25.32
CA VAL A 239 -3.46 -10.63 24.05
C VAL A 239 -2.38 -11.32 23.23
N LEU A 240 -1.13 -11.24 23.69
CA LEU A 240 0.00 -11.80 22.97
C LEU A 240 -0.12 -13.33 22.86
N GLY A 241 -0.48 -14.01 23.94
CA GLY A 241 -0.69 -15.46 23.93
C GLY A 241 -1.70 -15.94 22.91
N ILE A 242 -2.85 -15.25 22.80
CA ILE A 242 -3.91 -15.60 21.83
C ILE A 242 -3.44 -15.35 20.39
N ILE A 243 -2.79 -14.21 20.13
CA ILE A 243 -2.26 -13.89 18.80
C ILE A 243 -1.25 -14.96 18.36
N LEU A 244 -0.24 -15.24 19.19
CA LEU A 244 0.81 -16.19 18.85
C LEU A 244 0.28 -17.63 18.70
N GLN A 245 -0.68 -18.03 19.54
CA GLN A 245 -1.28 -19.37 19.43
C GLN A 245 -1.98 -19.56 18.09
N TYR A 246 -2.81 -18.59 17.67
CA TYR A 246 -3.51 -18.66 16.40
C TYR A 246 -2.53 -18.71 15.23
N ARG A 247 -1.51 -17.85 15.23
CA ARG A 247 -0.53 -17.78 14.14
C ARG A 247 0.32 -19.03 14.03
N MET A 248 0.60 -19.70 15.14
CA MET A 248 1.29 -21.00 15.14
C MET A 248 0.42 -22.10 14.52
N GLN A 249 -0.87 -22.13 14.84
CA GLN A 249 -1.83 -23.11 14.30
C GLN A 249 -2.07 -22.91 12.81
N GLU A 250 -2.23 -21.66 12.38
CA GLU A 250 -2.48 -21.28 10.99
C GLU A 250 -1.17 -21.06 10.19
N GLN A 251 -0.01 -21.30 10.80
CA GLN A 251 1.31 -21.18 10.18
C GLN A 251 1.54 -19.82 9.49
N LEU A 252 1.14 -18.72 10.14
CA LEU A 252 1.27 -17.37 9.58
C LEU A 252 2.61 -16.72 9.96
N ALA A 253 3.31 -16.18 8.97
CA ALA A 253 4.63 -15.58 9.13
C ALA A 253 4.63 -14.43 10.15
N THR A 254 5.51 -14.48 11.14
CA THR A 254 5.54 -13.50 12.25
C THR A 254 6.95 -13.03 12.53
N PHE A 255 7.12 -11.71 12.55
CA PHE A 255 8.38 -11.03 12.85
C PHE A 255 8.32 -10.34 14.20
N PHE A 256 9.49 -10.19 14.82
CA PHE A 256 9.66 -9.51 16.08
C PHE A 256 10.90 -8.62 16.04
N SER A 257 10.88 -7.51 16.75
CA SER A 257 12.09 -6.79 17.14
C SER A 257 12.12 -6.62 18.66
N SER A 258 13.30 -6.71 19.27
CA SER A 258 13.47 -6.53 20.71
C SER A 258 14.85 -6.01 21.07
N ASN A 259 14.95 -5.34 22.22
CA ASN A 259 16.25 -5.05 22.84
C ASN A 259 16.82 -6.24 23.62
N PHE A 260 16.02 -7.29 23.80
CA PHE A 260 16.40 -8.52 24.48
C PHE A 260 16.60 -9.65 23.48
N THR A 261 17.58 -10.50 23.74
CA THR A 261 17.63 -11.83 23.12
C THR A 261 16.40 -12.66 23.53
N MET A 262 16.09 -13.75 22.82
CA MET A 262 14.94 -14.59 23.21
C MET A 262 15.07 -15.12 24.65
N ASN A 263 16.29 -15.45 25.09
CA ASN A 263 16.54 -15.94 26.44
C ASN A 263 16.38 -14.85 27.51
N GLU A 264 16.78 -13.62 27.22
CA GLU A 264 16.57 -12.48 28.11
C GLU A 264 15.09 -12.09 28.17
N LEU A 265 14.38 -12.13 27.03
CA LEU A 265 12.95 -11.87 26.98
C LEU A 265 12.17 -12.90 27.81
N GLU A 266 12.53 -14.18 27.76
CA GLU A 266 11.88 -15.21 28.59
C GLU A 266 12.01 -14.92 30.08
N LYS A 267 13.21 -14.52 30.52
CA LYS A 267 13.45 -14.10 31.91
C LYS A 267 12.64 -12.85 32.24
N HIS A 268 12.63 -11.88 31.34
CA HIS A 268 11.87 -10.63 31.52
C HIS A 268 10.37 -10.87 31.65
N LEU A 269 9.81 -11.84 30.91
CA LEU A 269 8.38 -12.20 30.95
C LEU A 269 7.99 -13.04 32.18
N THR A 270 8.97 -13.57 32.92
CA THR A 270 8.74 -14.41 34.10
C THR A 270 8.24 -13.59 35.29
N THR A 271 8.74 -12.38 35.47
CA THR A 271 8.37 -11.51 36.59
C THR A 271 7.16 -10.66 36.23
N SER A 272 6.06 -10.83 36.97
CA SER A 272 4.89 -9.95 36.88
C SER A 272 5.19 -8.57 37.48
N GLN A 273 4.43 -7.54 37.09
CA GLN A 273 4.47 -6.21 37.72
C GLN A 273 4.20 -6.26 39.24
N ARG A 274 3.55 -7.32 39.74
CA ARG A 274 3.27 -7.54 41.18
C ARG A 274 4.38 -8.31 41.91
N GLY A 275 5.45 -8.70 41.22
CA GLY A 275 6.54 -9.50 41.79
C GLY A 275 6.28 -11.01 41.78
N ASP A 276 5.14 -11.47 41.27
CA ASP A 276 4.85 -12.90 41.10
C ASP A 276 5.73 -13.51 39.99
N GLU A 277 6.34 -14.66 40.25
CA GLU A 277 7.09 -15.41 39.24
C GLU A 277 6.19 -16.43 38.52
N GLU A 278 6.09 -16.31 37.19
CA GLU A 278 5.26 -17.20 36.35
C GLU A 278 6.09 -17.87 35.22
N PRO A 279 7.14 -18.64 35.55
CA PRO A 279 8.10 -19.15 34.56
C PRO A 279 7.46 -20.07 33.52
N VAL A 280 6.46 -20.88 33.92
CA VAL A 280 5.76 -21.79 33.00
C VAL A 280 4.98 -21.01 31.93
N LYS A 281 4.38 -19.87 32.28
CA LYS A 281 3.61 -19.06 31.33
C LYS A 281 4.53 -18.29 30.40
N ALA A 282 5.61 -17.70 30.93
CA ALA A 282 6.64 -17.06 30.14
C ALA A 282 7.26 -18.04 29.12
N GLY A 283 7.62 -19.25 29.57
CA GLY A 283 8.14 -20.31 28.70
C GLY A 283 7.16 -20.69 27.58
N ARG A 284 5.86 -20.81 27.86
CA ARG A 284 4.85 -21.11 26.82
C ARG A 284 4.79 -20.04 25.73
N ILE A 285 4.82 -18.76 26.11
CA ILE A 285 4.86 -17.65 25.14
C ILE A 285 6.12 -17.74 24.30
N MET A 286 7.28 -17.95 24.93
CA MET A 286 8.55 -17.99 24.23
C MET A 286 8.73 -19.22 23.34
N GLN A 287 8.11 -20.36 23.66
CA GLN A 287 8.05 -21.51 22.76
C GLN A 287 7.31 -21.16 21.45
N ARG A 288 6.22 -20.38 21.54
CA ARG A 288 5.50 -19.90 20.34
C ARG A 288 6.34 -18.91 19.53
N VAL A 289 7.06 -17.99 20.20
CA VAL A 289 7.98 -17.07 19.52
C VAL A 289 9.08 -17.84 18.78
N ARG A 290 9.71 -18.83 19.42
CA ARG A 290 10.75 -19.68 18.82
C ARG A 290 10.24 -20.53 17.64
N TYR A 291 8.97 -20.96 17.70
CA TYR A 291 8.36 -21.65 16.56
C TYR A 291 8.16 -20.69 15.37
N LEU A 292 7.63 -19.50 15.63
CA LEU A 292 7.24 -18.55 14.60
C LEU A 292 8.42 -17.80 13.96
N ALA A 293 9.50 -17.62 14.71
CA ALA A 293 10.63 -16.82 14.28
C ALA A 293 11.96 -17.40 14.74
N ARG A 294 13.00 -17.17 13.94
CA ARG A 294 14.39 -17.44 14.30
C ARG A 294 15.09 -16.17 14.76
N GLU A 295 15.94 -16.31 15.76
CA GLU A 295 16.71 -15.19 16.30
C GLU A 295 17.85 -14.78 15.36
N VAL A 296 17.96 -13.48 15.10
CA VAL A 296 19.05 -12.86 14.35
C VAL A 296 19.48 -11.59 15.08
N GLU A 297 20.74 -11.56 15.49
CA GLU A 297 21.31 -10.41 16.19
C GLU A 297 21.63 -9.28 15.18
N VAL A 298 21.21 -8.07 15.52
CA VAL A 298 21.48 -6.83 14.79
C VAL A 298 22.43 -5.99 15.61
N SER A 299 23.66 -5.87 15.11
CA SER A 299 24.72 -5.09 15.74
C SER A 299 25.04 -3.82 14.95
N GLY A 300 25.98 -3.03 15.47
CA GLY A 300 26.51 -1.83 14.84
C GLY A 300 26.16 -0.54 15.56
N GLN A 301 26.61 0.58 15.00
CA GLN A 301 26.50 1.89 15.67
C GLN A 301 25.04 2.38 15.81
N ASN A 302 24.77 3.06 16.92
CA ASN A 302 23.47 3.70 17.15
C ASN A 302 23.29 4.90 16.20
N ARG A 303 22.30 4.80 15.31
CA ARG A 303 22.06 5.81 14.28
C ARG A 303 21.11 6.93 14.70
N ARG A 304 20.42 6.79 15.83
CA ARG A 304 19.59 7.88 16.36
C ARG A 304 20.43 9.09 16.81
N LEU A 305 21.74 8.87 17.03
CA LEU A 305 22.71 9.90 17.44
C LEU A 305 23.46 10.54 16.26
N GLN A 306 23.29 10.06 15.03
CA GLN A 306 23.99 10.56 13.84
C GLN A 306 23.14 11.51 12.99
N SER A 307 21.91 11.80 13.39
CA SER A 307 21.05 12.81 12.77
C SER A 307 21.48 14.22 13.20
N ASN A 308 22.54 14.74 12.59
CA ASN A 308 22.86 16.17 12.52
C ASN A 308 22.77 16.62 11.06
#